data_AF-E3H769-F1
#
_entry.id   AF-E3H769-F1
#
_cell.length_a   1.000
_cell.length_b   1.000
_cell.length_c   1.000
_cell.angle_alpha   90.00
_cell.angle_beta   90.00
_cell.angle_gamma   90.00
#
_symmetry.space_group_name_H-M   'P 1'
#
loop_
_entity.id
_entity.type
_entity.pdbx_description
1 polymer ?
#
loop_
_entity_poly.entity_id
_entity_poly.type
_entity_poly.pdbx_seq_one_letter_code
_entity_poly.pdbx_strand_id
1 'polypeptide(L)'
;MNYHIGNIITGGLISLLIFSNGILSKFVGDSEAVFIVHTLAFLSILVVKIFTKSKIEKFPAELYLYTGGILSIFIILLESVTMKKIGVSLTVLFLIIGQLTSSLTIDHFGLFGRSSHKFPLKKTMGLMLIFIGIIIINV
;
A
#
# COMPACT_ATOMS: atom_id res chain seq x y z
N MET A 1 -1.53 -16.00 -16.49
CA MET A 1 -0.51 -14.94 -16.30
C MET A 1 0.33 -15.32 -15.08
N ASN A 2 1.66 -15.34 -15.19
CA ASN A 2 2.53 -15.75 -14.09
C ASN A 2 2.39 -14.72 -12.95
N TYR A 3 2.00 -15.13 -11.73
CA TYR A 3 1.64 -14.21 -10.63
C TYR A 3 2.77 -13.21 -10.30
N HIS A 4 4.02 -13.59 -10.57
CA HIS A 4 5.18 -12.71 -10.44
C HIS A 4 5.13 -11.47 -11.34
N ILE A 5 4.71 -11.62 -12.60
CA ILE A 5 4.61 -10.51 -13.56
C ILE A 5 3.51 -9.54 -13.09
N GLY A 6 2.39 -10.06 -12.60
CA GLY A 6 1.31 -9.24 -12.04
C GLY A 6 1.80 -8.36 -10.90
N ASN A 7 2.55 -8.94 -9.95
CA ASN A 7 3.09 -8.18 -8.81
C ASN A 7 4.13 -7.13 -9.21
N ILE A 8 4.93 -7.37 -10.26
CA ILE A 8 5.86 -6.36 -10.80
C ILE A 8 5.07 -5.17 -11.35
N ILE A 9 4.00 -5.42 -12.10
CA ILE A 9 3.12 -4.36 -12.63
C ILE A 9 2.49 -3.59 -11.46
N THR A 10 1.97 -4.28 -10.44
CA THR A 10 1.43 -3.63 -9.24
C THR A 10 2.44 -2.73 -8.55
N GLY A 11 3.71 -3.15 -8.43
CA GLY A 11 4.77 -2.31 -7.87
C GLY A 11 5.04 -1.04 -8.70
N GLY A 12 5.01 -1.15 -10.03
CA GLY A 12 5.09 0.00 -10.92
C GLY A 12 3.91 0.96 -10.74
N LEU A 13 2.70 0.43 -10.64
CA LEU A 13 1.49 1.23 -10.40
C LEU A 13 1.51 1.93 -9.04
N ILE A 14 2.01 1.28 -7.99
CA ILE A 14 2.20 1.90 -6.67
C ILE A 14 3.18 3.07 -6.76
N SER A 15 4.27 2.92 -7.51
CA SER A 15 5.27 3.99 -7.68
C SER A 15 4.68 5.20 -8.39
N LEU A 16 3.87 4.97 -9.44
CA LEU A 16 3.14 6.03 -10.14
C LEU A 16 2.09 6.69 -9.23
N LEU A 17 1.38 5.91 -8.43
CA LEU A 17 0.41 6.42 -7.45
C LEU A 17 1.08 7.36 -6.45
N ILE A 18 2.20 6.95 -5.85
CA ILE A 18 2.96 7.78 -4.90
C ILE A 18 3.44 9.07 -5.57
N PHE A 19 3.96 8.96 -6.81
CA PHE A 19 4.41 10.11 -7.58
C PHE A 19 3.29 11.10 -7.87
N SER A 20 2.18 10.63 -8.44
CA SER A 20 1.04 11.48 -8.81
C SER A 20 0.38 12.11 -7.60
N ASN A 21 0.16 11.35 -6.52
CA ASN A 21 -0.42 11.87 -5.27
C ASN A 21 0.48 12.94 -4.64
N GLY A 22 1.78 12.67 -4.56
CA GLY A 22 2.76 13.62 -4.04
C GLY A 22 2.79 14.93 -4.83
N ILE A 23 2.72 14.86 -6.17
CA ILE A 23 2.62 16.06 -7.02
C ILE A 23 1.30 16.80 -6.82
N LEU A 24 0.17 16.09 -6.85
CA LEU A 24 -1.15 16.70 -6.68
C LEU A 24 -1.21 17.47 -5.36
N SER A 25 -0.69 16.89 -4.27
CA SER A 25 -0.65 17.55 -2.96
C SER A 25 0.13 18.86 -2.93
N LYS A 26 1.13 19.04 -3.81
CA LYS A 26 1.88 20.31 -3.92
C LYS A 26 1.01 21.44 -4.47
N PHE A 27 -0.01 21.12 -5.26
CA PHE A 27 -0.90 22.11 -5.89
C PHE A 27 -2.12 22.43 -5.04
N VAL A 28 -2.74 21.42 -4.42
CA VAL A 28 -4.05 21.59 -3.75
C VAL A 28 -4.00 21.43 -2.23
N GLY A 29 -2.89 20.97 -1.66
CA GLY A 29 -2.80 20.58 -0.25
C GLY A 29 -2.92 19.06 -0.03
N ASP A 30 -2.42 18.57 1.10
CA ASP A 30 -2.39 17.13 1.40
C ASP A 30 -3.79 16.56 1.64
N SER A 31 -4.63 17.27 2.40
CA SER A 31 -5.99 16.83 2.72
C SER A 31 -6.88 16.84 1.46
N GLU A 32 -6.79 17.90 0.68
CA GLU A 32 -7.54 18.11 -0.56
C GLU A 32 -7.14 17.09 -1.62
N ALA A 33 -5.85 16.80 -1.76
CA ALA A 33 -5.38 15.77 -2.68
C ALA A 33 -5.96 14.41 -2.31
N VAL A 34 -5.94 14.03 -1.03
CA VAL A 34 -6.48 12.75 -0.54
C VAL A 34 -7.99 12.67 -0.80
N PHE A 35 -8.73 13.75 -0.57
CA PHE A 35 -10.16 13.82 -0.89
C PHE A 35 -10.43 13.63 -2.38
N ILE A 36 -9.68 14.31 -3.25
CA ILE A 36 -9.84 14.22 -4.71
C ILE A 36 -9.55 12.80 -5.20
N VAL A 37 -8.42 12.19 -4.80
CA VAL A 37 -8.04 10.86 -5.29
C VAL A 37 -9.00 9.78 -4.83
N HIS A 38 -9.51 9.85 -3.59
CA HIS A 38 -10.52 8.89 -3.11
C HIS A 38 -11.86 9.09 -3.81
N THR A 39 -12.24 10.34 -4.10
CA THR A 39 -13.45 10.63 -4.88
C THR A 39 -13.35 10.05 -6.28
N LEU A 40 -12.22 10.25 -6.97
CA LEU A 40 -11.98 9.69 -8.30
C LEU A 40 -11.94 8.16 -8.28
N ALA A 41 -11.33 7.55 -7.27
CA ALA A 41 -11.31 6.10 -7.09
C ALA A 41 -12.74 5.55 -6.88
N PHE A 42 -13.54 6.22 -6.05
CA PHE A 42 -14.94 5.86 -5.82
C PHE A 42 -15.79 5.97 -7.10
N LEU A 43 -15.67 7.07 -7.84
CA LEU A 43 -16.39 7.24 -9.12
C LEU A 43 -15.97 6.18 -10.14
N SER A 44 -14.66 5.86 -10.21
CA SER A 44 -14.14 4.85 -11.12
C SER A 44 -14.72 3.46 -10.83
N ILE A 45 -14.79 3.06 -9.55
CA ILE A 45 -15.37 1.76 -9.20
C ILE A 45 -16.89 1.74 -9.41
N LEU A 46 -17.61 2.87 -9.25
CA LEU A 46 -19.03 2.96 -9.58
C LEU A 46 -19.28 2.68 -11.07
N VAL A 47 -18.47 3.26 -11.96
CA VAL A 47 -18.55 3.00 -13.41
C VAL A 47 -18.37 1.51 -13.69
N VAL A 48 -17.35 0.86 -13.10
CA VAL A 48 -17.13 -0.59 -13.25
C VAL A 48 -18.34 -1.40 -12.76
N LYS A 49 -18.96 -1.01 -11.64
CA LYS A 49 -20.16 -1.71 -11.13
C LYS A 49 -21.36 -1.58 -12.04
N ILE A 50 -21.55 -0.44 -12.72
CA ILE A 50 -22.62 -0.24 -13.70
C ILE A 50 -22.46 -1.21 -14.88
N PHE A 51 -21.23 -1.38 -15.39
CA PHE A 51 -20.97 -2.29 -16.51
C PHE A 51 -21.00 -3.76 -16.13
N THR A 52 -20.42 -4.13 -14.99
CA THR A 52 -20.36 -5.53 -14.55
C THR A 52 -21.69 -6.03 -14.00
N LYS A 53 -22.58 -5.13 -13.55
CA LYS A 53 -23.85 -5.45 -12.88
C LYS A 53 -23.70 -6.43 -11.70
N SER A 54 -22.50 -6.48 -11.11
CA SER A 54 -22.19 -7.36 -10.00
C SER A 54 -22.97 -6.95 -8.75
N LYS A 55 -23.58 -7.94 -8.08
CA LYS A 55 -24.32 -7.74 -6.83
C LYS A 55 -23.41 -8.05 -5.65
N ILE A 56 -23.58 -7.33 -4.55
CA ILE A 56 -22.94 -7.67 -3.28
C ILE A 56 -23.76 -8.81 -2.68
N GLU A 57 -23.16 -9.99 -2.55
CA GLU A 57 -23.87 -11.16 -2.03
C GLU A 57 -24.03 -11.11 -0.52
N LYS A 58 -22.97 -10.72 0.20
CA LYS A 58 -22.92 -10.64 1.66
C LYS A 58 -22.00 -9.52 2.12
N PHE A 59 -22.36 -8.89 3.22
CA PHE A 59 -21.48 -8.00 3.97
C PHE A 59 -20.90 -8.78 5.16
N PRO A 60 -19.58 -8.99 5.22
CA PRO A 60 -18.93 -9.57 6.40
C PRO A 60 -19.26 -8.78 7.67
N ALA A 61 -19.45 -9.47 8.81
CA ALA A 61 -19.75 -8.82 10.09
C ALA A 61 -18.48 -8.28 10.78
N GLU A 62 -17.32 -8.82 10.40
CA GLU A 62 -16.03 -8.49 10.98
C GLU A 62 -15.57 -7.08 10.58
N LEU A 63 -15.77 -6.11 11.47
CA LEU A 63 -15.49 -4.70 11.21
C LEU A 63 -14.04 -4.42 10.77
N TYR A 64 -13.07 -5.23 11.21
CA TYR A 64 -11.67 -5.05 10.84
C TYR A 64 -11.43 -5.19 9.33
N LEU A 65 -12.29 -5.91 8.59
CA LEU A 65 -12.17 -6.09 7.14
C LEU A 65 -12.41 -4.79 6.36
N TYR A 66 -13.13 -3.84 6.96
CA TYR A 66 -13.43 -2.54 6.34
C TYR A 66 -12.38 -1.47 6.64
N THR A 67 -11.42 -1.76 7.53
CA THR A 67 -10.39 -0.79 7.93
C THR A 67 -9.47 -0.40 6.79
N GLY A 68 -9.36 -1.22 5.73
CA GLY A 68 -8.54 -0.94 4.56
C GLY A 68 -8.83 0.42 3.92
N GLY A 69 -10.10 0.85 3.87
CA GLY A 69 -10.47 2.16 3.32
C GLY A 69 -10.08 3.34 4.20
N ILE A 70 -10.05 3.15 5.53
CA ILE A 70 -9.58 4.18 6.47
C ILE A 70 -8.04 4.23 6.42
N LEU A 71 -7.39 3.06 6.42
CA LEU A 71 -5.93 2.96 6.35
C LEU A 71 -5.38 3.58 5.06
N SER A 72 -6.07 3.46 3.92
CA SER A 72 -5.62 4.07 2.66
C SER A 72 -5.52 5.59 2.72
N ILE A 73 -6.41 6.25 3.47
CA ILE A 73 -6.36 7.71 3.69
C ILE A 73 -5.06 8.09 4.40
N PHE A 74 -4.73 7.38 5.50
CA PHE A 74 -3.51 7.63 6.25
C PHE A 74 -2.25 7.29 5.45
N ILE A 75 -2.27 6.19 4.68
CA ILE A 75 -1.15 5.78 3.83
C ILE A 75 -0.87 6.87 2.79
N ILE A 76 -1.89 7.37 2.08
CA ILE A 76 -1.72 8.39 1.05
C ILE A 76 -1.23 9.72 1.64
N LEU A 77 -1.72 10.11 2.82
CA LEU A 77 -1.22 11.29 3.53
C LEU A 77 0.27 11.16 3.87
N LEU A 78 0.65 10.04 4.50
CA LEU A 78 2.03 9.81 4.93
C LEU A 78 2.98 9.68 3.74
N GLU A 79 2.62 8.88 2.74
CA GLU A 79 3.46 8.68 1.56
C GLU A 79 3.61 9.97 0.73
N SER A 80 2.58 10.82 0.66
CA SER A 80 2.65 12.12 0.00
C SER A 80 3.69 13.02 0.70
N VAL A 81 3.64 13.09 2.03
CA VAL A 81 4.59 13.87 2.83
C VAL A 81 6.01 13.33 2.69
N THR A 82 6.22 12.01 2.75
CA THR A 82 7.55 11.42 2.59
C THR A 82 8.06 11.57 1.17
N MET A 83 7.23 11.33 0.16
CA MET A 83 7.60 11.49 -1.26
C MET A 83 8.11 12.90 -1.53
N LYS A 84 7.44 13.93 -1.01
CA LYS A 84 7.86 15.33 -1.16
C LYS A 84 9.23 15.62 -0.53
N LYS A 85 9.63 14.86 0.51
CA LYS A 85 10.88 15.07 1.27
C LYS A 85 12.06 14.24 0.75
N ILE A 86 11.85 12.95 0.50
CA ILE A 86 12.91 11.97 0.19
C ILE A 86 12.76 11.37 -1.22
N GLY A 87 11.78 11.81 -2.00
CA GLY A 87 11.50 11.28 -3.34
C GLY A 87 10.77 9.94 -3.32
N VAL A 88 10.35 9.50 -4.52
CA VAL A 88 9.55 8.28 -4.72
C VAL A 88 10.36 7.02 -4.39
N SER A 89 11.61 6.94 -4.87
CA SER A 89 12.44 5.74 -4.72
C SER A 89 12.66 5.35 -3.25
N LEU A 90 13.09 6.29 -2.41
CA LEU A 90 13.28 6.04 -0.98
C LEU A 90 11.94 5.78 -0.27
N THR A 91 10.88 6.51 -0.63
CA THR A 91 9.53 6.28 -0.07
C THR A 91 9.07 4.84 -0.30
N VAL A 92 9.18 4.33 -1.54
CA VAL A 92 8.80 2.96 -1.89
C VAL A 92 9.61 1.93 -1.11
N LEU A 93 10.92 2.13 -0.95
CA LEU A 93 11.76 1.19 -0.20
C LEU A 93 11.37 1.12 1.27
N PHE A 94 11.13 2.25 1.93
CA PHE A 94 10.66 2.28 3.32
C PHE A 94 9.27 1.62 3.45
N LEU A 95 8.38 1.83 2.47
CA LEU A 95 7.07 1.16 2.43
C LEU A 95 7.22 -0.36 2.33
N ILE A 96 8.12 -0.88 1.48
CA ILE A 96 8.39 -2.32 1.36
C ILE A 96 8.86 -2.89 2.71
N ILE A 97 9.74 -2.19 3.44
CA ILE A 97 10.18 -2.61 4.78
C ILE A 97 8.99 -2.67 5.74
N GLY A 98 8.15 -1.64 5.77
CA GLY A 98 6.96 -1.59 6.62
C GLY A 98 5.98 -2.72 6.31
N GLN A 99 5.71 -2.98 5.02
CA GLN A 99 4.83 -4.04 4.55
C GLN A 99 5.35 -5.43 4.93
N LEU A 100 6.64 -5.70 4.70
CA LEU A 100 7.27 -6.97 5.06
C LEU A 100 7.30 -7.19 6.57
N THR A 101 7.67 -6.17 7.35
CA THR A 101 7.70 -6.23 8.82
C THR A 101 6.30 -6.47 9.39
N SER A 102 5.29 -5.78 8.85
CA SER A 102 3.88 -5.96 9.26
C SER A 102 3.38 -7.36 8.89
N SER A 103 3.67 -7.85 7.69
CA SER A 103 3.31 -9.20 7.26
C SER A 103 3.94 -10.26 8.16
N LEU A 104 5.22 -10.11 8.53
CA LEU A 104 5.92 -11.03 9.42
C LEU A 104 5.32 -11.02 10.83
N THR A 105 4.97 -9.84 11.33
CA THR A 105 4.31 -9.69 12.63
C THR A 105 2.95 -10.39 12.65
N ILE A 106 2.13 -10.16 11.61
CA ILE A 106 0.82 -10.80 11.46
C ILE A 106 0.95 -12.33 11.41
N ASP A 107 1.88 -12.85 10.58
CA ASP A 107 2.11 -14.28 10.44
C ASP A 107 2.66 -14.92 11.72
N HIS A 108 3.52 -14.20 12.44
CA HIS A 108 4.14 -14.70 13.68
C HIS A 108 3.13 -14.83 14.82
N PHE A 109 2.31 -13.80 15.04
CA PHE A 109 1.31 -13.79 16.11
C PHE A 109 0.00 -14.49 15.72
N GLY A 110 -0.14 -14.95 14.47
CA GLY A 110 -1.39 -15.59 14.01
C GLY A 110 -2.58 -14.64 14.02
N LEU A 111 -2.36 -13.34 13.77
CA LEU A 111 -3.42 -12.34 13.79
C LEU A 111 -4.45 -12.62 12.67
N PHE A 112 -5.69 -12.19 12.88
CA PHE A 112 -6.80 -12.34 11.92
C PHE A 112 -7.14 -13.79 11.55
N GLY A 113 -7.02 -14.72 12.51
CA GLY A 113 -7.39 -16.12 12.32
C GLY A 113 -6.39 -16.94 11.49
N ARG A 114 -5.17 -16.41 11.26
CA ARG A 114 -4.08 -17.19 10.66
C ARG A 114 -3.44 -18.10 11.69
N SER A 115 -2.93 -19.24 11.23
CA SER A 115 -2.05 -20.08 12.06
C SER A 115 -0.74 -19.32 12.37
N SER A 116 -0.32 -19.34 13.63
CA SER A 116 0.98 -18.79 14.04
C SER A 116 2.10 -19.60 13.40
N HIS A 117 3.01 -18.90 12.72
CA HIS A 117 4.21 -19.49 12.12
C HIS A 117 5.46 -18.99 12.85
N LYS A 118 6.47 -19.87 12.93
CA LYS A 118 7.80 -19.46 13.40
C LYS A 118 8.39 -18.41 12.46
N PHE A 119 9.12 -17.46 13.03
CA PHE A 119 9.74 -16.36 12.28
C PHE A 119 10.70 -16.92 11.20
N PRO A 120 10.40 -16.73 9.90
CA PRO A 120 11.19 -17.36 8.84
C PRO A 120 12.50 -16.60 8.60
N LEU A 121 13.63 -17.19 9.03
CA LEU A 121 14.99 -16.64 8.89
C LEU A 121 15.30 -16.05 7.51
N LYS A 122 14.87 -16.73 6.42
CA LYS A 122 15.10 -16.26 5.04
C LYS A 122 14.42 -14.92 4.76
N LYS A 123 13.19 -14.68 5.26
CA LYS A 123 12.50 -13.40 5.07
C LYS A 123 13.19 -12.29 5.87
N THR A 124 13.69 -12.59 7.07
CA THR A 124 14.46 -11.64 7.88
C THR A 124 15.75 -11.22 7.20
N MET A 125 16.50 -12.15 6.62
CA MET A 125 17.70 -11.83 5.82
C MET A 125 17.36 -10.95 4.62
N GLY A 126 16.26 -11.25 3.92
CA GLY A 126 15.78 -10.39 2.83
C GLY A 126 15.46 -8.96 3.28
N LEU A 127 14.84 -8.80 4.46
CA LEU A 127 14.58 -7.49 5.06
C LEU A 127 15.88 -6.72 5.33
N MET A 128 16.90 -7.39 5.87
CA MET A 128 18.22 -6.78 6.11
C MET A 128 18.88 -6.31 4.81
N LEU A 129 18.78 -7.09 3.74
CA LEU A 129 19.29 -6.70 2.42
C LEU A 129 18.59 -5.46 1.86
N ILE A 130 17.26 -5.36 2.02
CA ILE A 130 16.51 -4.17 1.62
C ILE A 130 16.98 -2.95 2.44
N PHE A 131 17.20 -3.12 3.74
CA PHE A 131 17.70 -2.04 4.61
C PHE A 131 19.09 -1.55 4.18
N ILE A 132 20.00 -2.47 3.83
CA ILE A 132 21.30 -2.12 3.24
C ILE A 132 21.12 -1.37 1.93
N GLY A 133 20.18 -1.82 1.07
CA GLY A 133 19.85 -1.13 -0.18
C GLY A 133 19.37 0.31 0.04
N ILE A 134 18.58 0.57 1.08
CA ILE A 134 18.17 1.93 1.46
C ILE A 134 19.39 2.78 1.84
N ILE A 135 20.31 2.25 2.65
CA ILE A 135 21.52 2.97 3.04
C ILE A 135 22.32 3.36 1.80
N ILE A 136 22.51 2.44 0.86
CA ILE A 136 23.27 2.69 -0.38
C ILE A 136 22.59 3.75 -1.26
N ILE A 137 21.27 3.71 -1.40
CA ILE A 137 20.53 4.66 -2.25
C ILE A 137 20.42 6.05 -1.61
N ASN A 138 20.43 6.12 -0.28
CA ASN A 138 20.32 7.35 0.48
C ASN A 138 21.67 8.07 0.69
N VAL A 139 22.79 7.41 0.40
CA VAL A 139 24.15 7.99 0.37
C VAL A 139 24.40 8.62 -0.99
#